data_AF-A0A9X0FEE9-F1
#
_entry.id   AF-A0A9X0FEE9-F1
#
_cell.length_a   1.000
_cell.length_b   1.000
_cell.length_c   1.000
_cell.angle_alpha   90.00
_cell.angle_beta   90.00
_cell.angle_gamma   90.00
#
_symmetry.space_group_name_H-M   'P 1'
#
loop_
_entity.id
_entity.type
_entity.pdbx_description
1 polymer ?
#
loop_
_entity_poly.entity_id
_entity_poly.type
_entity_poly.pdbx_seq_one_letter_code
_entity_poly.pdbx_strand_id
1 'polypeptide(L)'
;MITRTQAASLAMLLANIRTDWQPKSIMTLLEKNHEKFEFPALAQAAVNAAVNPANRTPAIIFLPGPHWDGQANGGAYLTSSERRLNYGRKVAERAANRQPMPNPFETSEFDIAQNKLLALPDCGNELLQQVKTEHPESTYAERIKLAAQKLGR
;
A
#
# COMPACT_ATOMS: atom_id res chain seq x y z
N MET A 1 -5.30 10.97 22.27
CA MET A 1 -6.57 11.36 22.95
C MET A 1 -6.74 12.87 22.90
N ILE A 2 -7.96 13.39 22.66
CA ILE A 2 -8.21 14.84 22.58
C ILE A 2 -8.94 15.37 23.84
N THR A 3 -8.60 16.58 24.27
CA THR A 3 -9.28 17.27 25.37
C THR A 3 -10.52 18.04 24.90
N ARG A 4 -11.42 18.37 25.83
CA ARG A 4 -12.63 19.17 25.52
C ARG A 4 -12.29 20.55 24.96
N THR A 5 -11.26 21.22 25.48
CA THR A 5 -10.82 22.55 25.01
C THR A 5 -10.27 22.49 23.58
N GLN A 6 -9.48 21.44 23.28
CA GLN A 6 -9.00 21.17 21.93
C GLN A 6 -10.15 20.88 20.96
N ALA A 7 -11.11 20.05 21.38
CA ALA A 7 -12.29 19.74 20.57
C ALA A 7 -13.13 20.99 20.28
N ALA A 8 -13.37 21.84 21.28
CA ALA A 8 -14.12 23.08 21.11
C ALA A 8 -13.42 24.06 20.16
N SER A 9 -12.10 24.21 20.30
CA SER A 9 -11.30 25.08 19.42
C SER A 9 -11.34 24.59 17.98
N LEU A 10 -11.19 23.28 17.78
CA LEU A 10 -11.27 22.66 16.45
C LEU A 10 -12.66 22.80 15.85
N ALA A 11 -13.73 22.58 16.62
CA ALA A 11 -15.10 22.72 16.15
C ALA A 11 -15.41 24.14 15.65
N MET A 12 -14.93 25.17 16.37
CA MET A 12 -15.08 26.56 15.95
C MET A 12 -14.29 26.87 14.67
N LEU A 13 -13.05 26.39 14.58
CA LEU A 13 -12.25 26.53 13.36
C LEU A 13 -12.95 25.92 12.14
N LEU A 14 -13.46 24.70 12.28
CA LEU A 14 -14.13 24.00 11.18
C LEU A 14 -15.45 24.69 10.78
N ALA A 15 -16.21 25.23 11.73
CA ALA A 15 -17.41 26.00 11.43
C ALA A 15 -17.11 27.33 10.69
N ASN A 16 -15.93 27.92 10.89
CA ASN A 16 -15.49 29.07 10.10
C ASN A 16 -15.11 28.70 8.66
N ILE A 17 -14.58 27.49 8.44
CA ILE A 17 -14.25 26.98 7.10
C ILE A 17 -15.52 26.52 6.37
N ARG A 18 -16.42 25.84 7.08
CA ARG A 18 -17.68 25.29 6.59
C ARG A 18 -18.82 25.81 7.46
N THR A 19 -19.39 26.93 7.06
CA THR A 19 -20.49 27.60 7.78
C THR A 19 -21.77 26.77 7.85
N ASP A 20 -21.91 25.77 6.97
CA ASP A 20 -22.99 24.80 7.00
C ASP A 20 -22.81 23.73 8.08
N TRP A 21 -21.59 23.52 8.58
CA TRP A 21 -21.32 22.56 9.65
C TRP A 21 -21.52 23.20 11.01
N GLN A 22 -22.52 22.71 11.73
CA GLN A 22 -22.87 23.23 13.05
C GLN A 22 -21.81 22.83 14.10
N PRO A 23 -21.28 23.79 14.89
CA PRO A 23 -20.27 23.50 15.93
C PRO A 23 -20.71 22.41 16.91
N LYS A 24 -22.00 22.39 17.28
CA LYS A 24 -22.57 21.39 18.18
C LYS A 24 -22.47 19.97 17.61
N SER A 25 -22.75 19.81 16.31
CA SER A 25 -22.65 18.51 15.63
C SER A 25 -21.21 18.01 15.55
N ILE A 26 -20.27 18.92 15.29
CA ILE A 26 -18.84 18.60 15.27
C ILE A 26 -18.37 18.17 16.67
N MET A 27 -18.75 18.92 17.72
CA MET A 27 -18.43 18.59 19.10
C MET A 27 -18.92 17.19 19.48
N THR A 28 -20.17 16.84 19.17
CA THR A 28 -20.71 15.50 19.44
C THR A 28 -19.90 14.40 18.75
N LEU A 29 -19.42 14.64 17.52
CA LEU A 29 -18.59 13.67 16.81
C LEU A 29 -17.19 13.55 17.42
N LEU A 30 -16.58 14.67 17.83
CA LEU A 30 -15.29 14.69 18.51
C LEU A 30 -15.36 13.97 19.85
N GLU A 31 -16.39 14.20 20.66
CA GLU A 31 -16.63 13.48 21.91
C GLU A 31 -16.80 11.98 21.70
N LYS A 32 -17.53 11.55 20.65
CA LYS A 32 -17.70 10.12 20.33
C LYS A 32 -16.42 9.42 19.88
N ASN A 33 -15.41 10.15 19.42
CA ASN A 33 -14.20 9.59 18.82
C ASN A 33 -12.91 10.09 19.51
N HIS A 34 -13.01 10.62 20.72
CA HIS A 34 -11.93 11.35 21.40
C HIS A 34 -10.66 10.52 21.68
N GLU A 35 -10.78 9.19 21.70
CA GLU A 35 -9.69 8.26 21.96
C GLU A 35 -9.06 7.69 20.68
N LYS A 36 -9.70 7.85 19.51
CA LYS A 36 -9.30 7.13 18.29
C LYS A 36 -8.05 7.68 17.62
N PHE A 37 -7.81 8.98 17.75
CA PHE A 37 -6.76 9.68 17.01
C PHE A 37 -6.05 10.70 17.91
N GLU A 38 -4.79 10.96 17.61
CA GLU A 38 -4.04 12.04 18.22
C GLU A 38 -4.47 13.41 17.67
N PHE A 39 -4.47 14.42 18.52
CA PHE A 39 -5.02 15.74 18.19
C PHE A 39 -4.40 16.36 16.91
N PRO A 40 -3.06 16.35 16.69
CA PRO A 40 -2.47 16.96 15.50
C PRO A 40 -2.94 16.30 14.19
N ALA A 41 -2.96 14.96 14.15
CA ALA A 41 -3.40 14.20 12.99
C ALA A 41 -4.88 14.42 12.69
N LEU A 42 -5.71 14.41 13.74
CA LEU A 42 -7.14 14.69 13.61
C LEU A 42 -7.42 16.12 13.12
N ALA A 43 -6.69 17.11 13.65
CA ALA A 43 -6.88 18.51 13.26
C ALA A 43 -6.53 18.71 11.78
N GLN A 44 -5.41 18.14 11.31
CA GLN A 44 -5.03 18.17 9.91
C GLN A 44 -6.09 17.50 9.02
N ALA A 45 -6.50 16.28 9.36
CA ALA A 45 -7.49 15.54 8.59
C ALA A 45 -8.85 16.25 8.56
N ALA A 46 -9.25 16.88 9.67
CA ALA A 46 -10.48 17.63 9.76
C ALA A 46 -10.48 18.90 8.90
N VAL A 47 -9.38 19.66 8.91
CA VAL A 47 -9.22 20.85 8.04
C VAL A 47 -9.25 20.42 6.58
N ASN A 48 -8.52 19.37 6.22
CA ASN A 48 -8.51 18.82 4.86
C ASN A 48 -9.91 18.40 4.40
N ALA A 49 -10.67 17.76 5.29
CA ALA A 49 -12.03 17.34 5.01
C ALA A 49 -12.99 18.53 4.85
N ALA A 50 -12.84 19.57 5.68
CA ALA A 50 -13.69 20.77 5.63
C ALA A 50 -13.43 21.62 4.37
N VAL A 51 -12.18 21.72 3.93
CA VAL A 51 -11.83 22.47 2.70
C VAL A 51 -12.44 21.84 1.44
N ASN A 52 -12.67 20.53 1.44
CA ASN A 52 -13.24 19.84 0.28
C ASN A 52 -14.76 20.08 0.18
N PRO A 53 -15.26 20.78 -0.86
CA PRO A 53 -16.68 21.09 -0.99
C PRO A 53 -17.56 19.85 -1.19
N ALA A 54 -17.01 18.75 -1.70
CA ALA A 54 -17.73 17.50 -1.91
C ALA A 54 -18.19 16.84 -0.60
N ASN A 55 -17.50 17.15 0.51
CA ASN A 55 -17.84 16.63 1.82
C ASN A 55 -19.00 17.43 2.41
N ARG A 56 -20.18 16.81 2.48
CA ARG A 56 -21.40 17.46 2.98
C ARG A 56 -21.56 17.39 4.50
N THR A 57 -20.89 16.45 5.15
CA THR A 57 -21.07 16.21 6.58
C THR A 57 -19.74 16.08 7.31
N PRO A 58 -19.65 16.55 8.57
CA PRO A 58 -18.43 16.45 9.38
C PRO A 58 -18.10 15.00 9.79
N ALA A 59 -19.04 14.05 9.67
CA ALA A 59 -18.80 12.65 9.99
C ALA A 59 -17.68 12.02 9.14
N ILE A 60 -17.44 12.55 7.93
CA ILE A 60 -16.42 12.05 7.02
C ILE A 60 -15.00 12.14 7.59
N ILE A 61 -14.76 13.05 8.53
CA ILE A 61 -13.47 13.22 9.21
C ILE A 61 -12.99 11.88 9.76
N PHE A 62 -13.90 11.09 10.36
CA PHE A 62 -13.57 9.83 11.04
C PHE A 62 -13.61 8.61 10.12
N LEU A 63 -13.95 8.79 8.84
CA LEU A 63 -13.89 7.73 7.85
C LEU A 63 -12.51 7.71 7.19
N PRO A 64 -12.01 6.53 6.78
CA PRO A 64 -10.79 6.46 5.99
C PRO A 64 -10.99 7.21 4.67
N GLY A 65 -9.99 7.99 4.25
CA GLY A 65 -10.08 8.77 3.02
C GLY A 65 -8.87 9.69 2.79
N PRO A 66 -8.81 10.34 1.62
CA PRO A 66 -7.64 11.13 1.19
C PRO A 66 -7.26 12.28 2.14
N HIS A 67 -8.22 12.78 2.91
CA HIS A 67 -7.99 13.85 3.89
C HIS A 67 -7.01 13.45 5.01
N TRP A 68 -6.82 12.15 5.25
CA TRP A 68 -5.84 11.61 6.21
C TRP A 68 -4.42 11.51 5.67
N ASP A 69 -4.23 11.35 4.36
CA ASP A 69 -2.92 11.09 3.75
C ASP A 69 -2.06 12.35 3.57
N GLY A 70 -2.46 13.48 4.18
CA GLY A 70 -1.84 14.79 3.94
C GLY A 70 -2.06 15.32 2.51
N GLN A 71 -2.62 14.50 1.61
CA GLN A 71 -3.24 14.95 0.37
C GLN A 71 -4.61 15.54 0.72
N ALA A 72 -4.58 16.68 1.43
CA ALA A 72 -5.67 17.62 1.30
C ALA A 72 -5.93 17.71 -0.20
N ASN A 73 -7.08 17.23 -0.66
CA ASN A 73 -7.60 17.63 -1.94
C ASN A 73 -7.92 19.13 -1.78
N GLY A 74 -6.89 19.96 -1.68
CA GLY A 74 -6.90 21.34 -2.12
C GLY A 74 -7.15 21.30 -3.62
N GLY A 75 -8.37 20.91 -3.99
CA GLY A 75 -8.92 21.00 -5.33
C GLY A 75 -9.14 22.45 -5.75
N ALA A 76 -8.35 23.38 -5.20
CA ALA A 76 -8.38 24.78 -5.52
C ALA A 76 -7.25 25.22 -6.48
N TYR A 77 -6.30 24.36 -6.88
CA TYR A 77 -5.26 24.81 -7.84
C TYR A 77 -4.87 23.84 -8.96
N LEU A 78 -5.39 22.62 -9.02
CA LEU A 78 -5.15 21.75 -10.18
C LEU A 78 -6.37 21.70 -11.10
N THR A 79 -6.23 22.35 -12.25
CA THR A 79 -7.12 22.25 -13.39
C THR A 79 -7.35 20.78 -13.79
N SER A 80 -8.45 20.50 -14.48
CA SER A 80 -8.76 19.14 -14.97
C SER A 80 -7.62 18.53 -15.82
N SER A 81 -6.87 19.38 -16.52
CA SER A 81 -5.63 19.04 -17.22
C SER A 81 -4.53 18.56 -16.28
N GLU A 82 -4.27 19.27 -15.19
CA GLU A 82 -3.21 18.92 -14.23
C GLU A 82 -3.54 17.65 -13.45
N ARG A 83 -4.82 17.38 -13.16
CA ARG A 83 -5.25 16.09 -12.58
C ARG A 83 -5.01 14.92 -13.52
N ARG A 84 -5.29 15.06 -14.83
CA ARG A 84 -4.97 14.02 -15.81
C ARG A 84 -3.47 13.79 -15.92
N LEU A 85 -2.67 14.86 -15.91
CA LEU A 85 -1.21 14.76 -15.97
C LEU A 85 -0.65 14.07 -14.72
N ASN A 86 -1.14 14.40 -13.53
CA ASN A 86 -0.71 13.73 -12.30
C ASN A 86 -1.13 12.26 -12.24
N TYR A 87 -2.34 11.94 -12.71
CA TYR A 87 -2.76 10.54 -12.83
C TYR A 87 -1.87 9.78 -13.83
N GLY A 88 -1.62 10.37 -15.00
CA GLY A 88 -0.73 9.81 -16.02
C GLY A 88 0.69 9.59 -15.50
N ARG A 89 1.24 10.53 -14.73
CA ARG A 89 2.57 10.43 -14.12
C ARG A 89 2.66 9.30 -13.09
N LYS A 90 1.66 9.16 -12.21
CA LYS A 90 1.59 8.05 -11.24
C LYS A 90 1.43 6.69 -11.91
N VAL A 91 0.69 6.62 -13.02
CA VAL A 91 0.56 5.40 -13.83
C VAL A 91 1.88 5.06 -14.51
N ALA A 92 2.57 6.06 -15.08
CA ALA A 92 3.88 5.89 -15.71
C ALA A 92 4.97 5.49 -14.71
N GLU A 93 4.98 6.07 -13.51
CA GLU A 93 5.91 5.71 -12.44
C GLU A 93 5.68 4.29 -11.93
N ARG A 94 4.40 3.87 -11.79
CA ARG A 94 4.07 2.47 -11.51
C ARG A 94 4.46 1.53 -12.66
N ALA A 95 4.37 1.99 -13.91
CA ALA A 95 4.79 1.20 -15.06
C ALA A 95 6.32 1.08 -15.15
N ALA A 96 7.06 2.15 -14.81
CA ALA A 96 8.52 2.16 -14.76
C ALA A 96 9.08 1.34 -13.60
N ASN A 97 8.38 1.31 -12.46
CA ASN A 97 8.75 0.50 -11.29
C ASN A 97 8.12 -0.90 -11.27
N ARG A 98 7.34 -1.27 -12.29
CA ARG A 98 6.95 -2.67 -12.46
C ARG A 98 8.19 -3.43 -12.92
N GLN A 99 8.69 -4.33 -12.08
CA GLN A 99 9.49 -5.43 -12.60
C GLN A 99 8.65 -6.14 -13.68
N PRO A 100 9.23 -6.43 -14.86
CA PRO A 100 8.51 -7.20 -15.86
C PRO A 100 8.03 -8.49 -15.21
N MET A 101 6.73 -8.78 -15.35
CA MET A 101 6.21 -10.08 -14.94
C MET A 101 7.03 -11.15 -15.65
N PRO A 102 7.54 -12.17 -14.96
CA PRO A 102 8.25 -13.26 -15.63
C PRO A 102 7.34 -13.81 -16.72
N ASN A 103 7.85 -13.86 -17.95
CA ASN A 103 7.13 -14.38 -19.09
C ASN A 103 6.71 -15.82 -18.76
N PRO A 104 5.41 -16.17 -18.75
CA PRO A 104 4.95 -17.50 -18.38
C PRO A 104 5.44 -18.61 -19.33
N PHE A 105 6.05 -18.24 -20.46
CA PHE A 105 6.64 -19.14 -21.44
C PHE A 105 8.18 -19.15 -21.42
N GLU A 106 8.84 -18.25 -20.68
CA GLU A 106 10.27 -18.37 -20.38
C GLU A 106 10.41 -19.24 -19.13
N THR A 107 10.39 -20.56 -19.33
CA THR A 107 10.77 -21.48 -18.27
C THR A 107 12.22 -21.20 -17.92
N SER A 108 12.46 -20.79 -16.67
CA SER A 108 13.82 -20.56 -16.22
C SER A 108 14.60 -21.89 -16.30
N GLU A 109 15.91 -21.85 -16.49
CA GLU A 109 16.74 -23.07 -16.45
C GLU A 109 16.49 -23.89 -15.18
N PHE A 110 16.13 -23.20 -14.10
CA PHE A 110 15.75 -23.80 -12.83
C PHE A 110 14.45 -24.60 -12.94
N ASP A 111 13.40 -24.05 -13.57
CA ASP A 111 12.12 -24.74 -13.77
C ASP A 111 12.28 -25.98 -14.67
N ILE A 112 13.12 -25.88 -15.70
CA ILE A 112 13.43 -27.03 -16.59
C ILE A 112 14.18 -28.10 -15.80
N ALA A 113 15.20 -27.73 -15.03
CA ALA A 113 15.99 -28.66 -14.22
C ALA A 113 15.14 -29.33 -13.13
N GLN A 114 14.27 -28.57 -12.47
CA GLN A 114 13.36 -29.08 -11.44
C GLN A 114 12.33 -30.05 -12.03
N ASN A 115 11.72 -29.72 -13.18
CA ASN A 115 10.77 -30.61 -13.84
C ASN A 115 11.43 -31.92 -14.32
N LYS A 116 12.69 -31.88 -14.79
CA LYS A 116 13.44 -33.10 -15.13
C LYS A 116 13.70 -33.99 -13.92
N LEU A 117 14.02 -33.41 -12.77
CA LEU A 117 14.25 -34.16 -11.53
C LEU A 117 12.96 -34.76 -10.95
N LEU A 118 11.84 -34.03 -11.04
CA LEU A 118 10.53 -34.49 -10.58
C LEU A 118 9.92 -35.57 -11.48
N ALA A 119 10.34 -35.66 -12.75
CA ALA A 119 9.90 -36.68 -13.69
C ALA A 119 10.59 -38.04 -13.51
N LEU A 120 11.58 -38.16 -12.63
CA LEU A 120 12.28 -39.42 -12.34
C LEU A 120 11.62 -40.15 -11.16
N PRO A 121 11.19 -41.42 -11.32
CA PRO A 121 10.72 -42.21 -10.20
C PRO A 121 11.89 -42.55 -9.28
N ASP A 122 11.78 -42.11 -8.03
CA ASP A 122 12.63 -42.38 -6.85
C ASP A 122 14.10 -41.92 -6.87
N CYS A 123 14.75 -41.73 -8.02
CA CYS A 123 16.17 -41.35 -8.08
C CYS A 123 16.46 -39.83 -7.89
N GLY A 124 15.45 -38.96 -8.09
CA GLY A 124 15.63 -37.50 -8.07
C GLY A 124 16.00 -36.94 -6.68
N ASN A 125 15.43 -37.51 -5.62
CA ASN A 125 15.68 -37.09 -4.25
C ASN A 125 17.05 -37.55 -3.74
N GLU A 126 17.51 -38.73 -4.14
CA GLU A 126 18.82 -39.25 -3.75
C GLU A 126 19.96 -38.40 -4.32
N LEU A 127 19.85 -37.98 -5.59
CA LEU A 127 20.82 -37.08 -6.23
C LEU A 127 20.87 -35.71 -5.56
N LEU A 128 19.71 -35.16 -5.16
CA LEU A 128 19.68 -33.89 -4.42
C LEU A 128 20.32 -34.01 -3.04
N GLN A 129 20.17 -35.15 -2.36
CA GLN A 129 20.87 -35.38 -1.08
C GLN A 129 22.36 -35.55 -1.28
N GLN A 130 22.79 -36.28 -2.31
CA GLN A 130 24.21 -36.44 -2.64
C GLN A 130 24.89 -35.09 -2.98
N VAL A 131 24.24 -34.26 -3.79
CA VAL A 131 24.74 -32.91 -4.11
C VAL A 131 24.76 -32.00 -2.87
N LYS A 132 23.78 -32.13 -1.97
CA LYS A 132 23.77 -31.41 -0.70
C LYS A 132 24.94 -31.81 0.21
N THR A 133 25.32 -33.09 0.23
CA THR A 133 26.48 -33.56 1.00
C THR A 133 27.81 -33.11 0.40
N GLU A 134 27.91 -33.02 -0.93
CA GLU A 134 29.11 -32.56 -1.62
C GLU A 134 29.26 -31.02 -1.58
N HIS A 135 28.14 -30.29 -1.55
CA HIS A 135 28.11 -28.82 -1.57
C HIS A 135 27.13 -28.26 -0.51
N PRO A 136 27.48 -28.29 0.79
CA PRO A 136 26.57 -27.91 1.87
C PRO A 136 26.15 -26.44 1.85
N GLU A 137 27.04 -25.55 1.39
CA GLU A 137 26.80 -24.09 1.31
C GLU A 137 25.96 -23.67 0.10
N SER A 138 25.71 -24.58 -0.85
CA SER A 138 24.96 -24.26 -2.06
C SER A 138 23.48 -24.01 -1.76
N THR A 139 22.87 -23.06 -2.45
CA THR A 139 21.43 -22.83 -2.35
C THR A 139 20.65 -23.97 -3.01
N TYR A 140 19.38 -24.15 -2.63
CA TYR A 140 18.53 -25.20 -3.21
C TYR A 140 18.44 -25.10 -4.75
N ALA A 141 18.42 -23.87 -5.27
CA ALA A 141 18.40 -23.60 -6.70
C ALA A 141 19.65 -24.11 -7.43
N GLU A 142 20.82 -23.92 -6.84
CA GLU A 142 22.09 -24.38 -7.38
C GLU A 142 22.20 -25.91 -7.32
N ARG A 143 21.70 -26.54 -6.26
CA ARG A 143 21.67 -28.01 -6.13
C ARG A 143 20.85 -28.67 -7.23
N ILE A 144 19.70 -28.08 -7.57
CA ILE A 144 18.85 -28.56 -8.67
C ILE A 144 19.58 -28.48 -10.01
N LYS A 145 20.30 -27.38 -10.29
CA LYS A 145 21.11 -27.25 -11.51
C LYS A 145 22.24 -28.28 -11.57
N LEU A 146 22.97 -28.47 -10.47
CA LEU A 146 24.08 -29.44 -10.38
C LEU A 146 23.60 -30.89 -10.51
N ALA A 147 22.48 -31.25 -9.86
CA ALA A 147 21.89 -32.57 -9.98
C ALA A 147 21.40 -32.86 -11.41
N ALA A 148 20.76 -31.88 -12.06
CA ALA A 148 20.36 -31.99 -13.45
C ALA A 148 21.56 -32.10 -14.42
N GLN A 149 22.69 -31.46 -14.12
CA GLN A 149 23.93 -31.58 -14.90
C GLN A 149 24.55 -32.98 -14.79
N LYS A 150 24.49 -33.61 -13.60
CA LYS A 150 24.94 -35.00 -13.38
C LYS A 150 24.09 -36.03 -14.13
N LEU A 151 22.82 -35.74 -14.41
CA LEU A 151 21.90 -36.60 -15.16
C LEU A 151 22.08 -36.49 -16.70
N GLY A 152 22.75 -35.45 -17.19
CA GLY A 152 22.98 -35.21 -18.62
C GLY A 152 24.32 -35.70 -19.17
N ARG A 153 25.09 -36.48 -18.39
CA ARG A 153 26.32 -37.18 -18.80
C ARG A 153 26.09 -38.67 -18.78
#